data_AF-A0A177ZKR3-F1
#
_entry.id   AF-A0A177ZKR3-F1
#
_cell.length_a   1.000
_cell.length_b   1.000
_cell.length_c   1.000
_cell.angle_alpha   90.00
_cell.angle_beta   90.00
_cell.angle_gamma   90.00
#
_symmetry.space_group_name_H-M   'P 1'
#
loop_
_entity.id
_entity.type
_entity.pdbx_description
1 polymer ?
#
loop_
_entity_poly.entity_id
_entity_poly.type
_entity_poly.pdbx_seq_one_letter_code
_entity_poly.pdbx_strand_id
1 'polypeptide(L)'
;MQMERTAIKNQMNGVFVHVSDLKAAAKWYCDLLALQVDLDDIESPVYNVPVTGTTSLTLDDHTFDPYYKHTPSLSPIFNFYAPDIDEAYQYIKKKRIKIVREIERVGDTAWFNIEDPDGNVVMICNC
;
A
#
# COMPACT_ATOMS: atom_id res chain seq x y z
N MET A 1 19.08 16.93 29.45
CA MET A 1 18.35 17.64 28.37
C MET A 1 16.87 17.45 28.61
N GLN A 2 16.13 18.53 28.83
CA GLN A 2 14.67 18.48 28.93
C GLN A 2 14.16 18.30 27.50
N MET A 3 13.63 17.12 27.16
CA MET A 3 12.98 16.91 25.87
C MET A 3 11.82 17.90 25.75
N GLU A 4 11.87 18.80 24.77
CA GLU A 4 10.74 19.64 24.42
C GLU A 4 9.52 18.75 24.15
N ARG A 5 8.39 19.05 24.80
CA ARG A 5 7.14 18.32 24.55
C ARG A 5 6.57 18.80 23.22
N THR A 6 6.80 18.02 22.17
CA THR A 6 6.12 18.20 20.89
C THR A 6 4.66 17.72 20.98
N ALA A 7 3.74 18.46 20.36
CA ALA A 7 2.34 18.05 20.19
C ALA A 7 2.15 17.01 19.06
N ILE A 8 3.22 16.73 18.30
CA ILE A 8 3.25 15.76 17.22
C ILE A 8 4.21 14.63 17.63
N LYS A 9 3.69 13.40 17.69
CA LYS A 9 4.50 12.22 18.05
C LYS A 9 5.41 11.83 16.89
N ASN A 10 6.63 11.38 17.20
CA ASN A 10 7.54 10.78 16.22
C ASN A 10 7.09 9.33 15.90
N GLN A 11 5.95 9.20 15.21
CA GLN A 11 5.34 7.92 14.85
C GLN A 11 4.46 8.12 13.61
N MET A 12 4.58 7.22 12.62
CA MET A 12 3.63 7.15 11.52
C MET A 12 2.35 6.45 11.98
N ASN A 13 1.22 7.13 11.83
CA ASN A 13 -0.08 6.58 12.24
C ASN A 13 -0.77 5.78 11.12
N GLY A 14 -0.75 6.29 9.89
CA GLY A 14 -1.41 5.64 8.77
C GLY A 14 -0.97 6.19 7.42
N VAL A 15 -1.17 5.39 6.38
CA VAL A 15 -1.00 5.75 4.97
C VAL A 15 -2.37 5.75 4.31
N PHE A 16 -2.63 6.77 3.50
CA PHE A 16 -3.82 6.86 2.66
C PHE A 16 -3.41 6.57 1.21
N VAL A 17 -4.09 5.63 0.58
CA VAL A 17 -3.94 5.31 -0.85
C VAL A 17 -5.20 5.75 -1.55
N HIS A 18 -5.05 6.59 -2.56
CA HIS A 18 -6.19 7.08 -3.32
C HIS A 18 -6.49 6.14 -4.47
N VAL A 19 -7.77 5.82 -4.64
CA VAL A 19 -8.25 4.80 -5.57
C VAL A 19 -9.49 5.31 -6.29
N SER A 20 -9.80 4.76 -7.46
CA SER A 20 -10.98 5.16 -8.23
C SER A 20 -12.21 4.29 -7.96
N ASP A 21 -12.01 3.07 -7.46
CA ASP A 21 -13.07 2.14 -7.06
C ASP A 21 -12.66 1.44 -5.75
N LEU A 22 -13.35 1.78 -4.66
CA LEU A 22 -13.01 1.31 -3.33
C LEU A 22 -13.11 -0.21 -3.19
N LYS A 23 -14.14 -0.84 -3.77
CA LYS A 23 -14.36 -2.28 -3.67
C LYS A 23 -13.34 -3.05 -4.50
N ALA A 24 -13.06 -2.57 -5.72
CA ALA A 24 -12.04 -3.17 -6.57
C ALA A 24 -10.65 -3.07 -5.94
N ALA A 25 -10.30 -1.92 -5.38
CA ALA A 25 -9.04 -1.72 -4.69
C ALA A 25 -8.94 -2.57 -3.42
N ALA A 26 -9.97 -2.59 -2.57
CA ALA A 26 -10.00 -3.43 -1.37
C ALA A 26 -9.80 -4.91 -1.70
N LYS A 27 -10.49 -5.40 -2.74
CA LYS A 27 -10.28 -6.76 -3.25
C LYS A 27 -8.83 -6.98 -3.67
N TRP A 28 -8.25 -6.05 -4.43
CA TRP A 28 -6.87 -6.18 -4.91
C TRP A 28 -5.84 -6.21 -3.78
N TYR A 29 -5.92 -5.27 -2.83
CA TYR A 29 -5.01 -5.20 -1.69
C TYR A 29 -5.17 -6.42 -0.76
N CYS A 30 -6.40 -6.88 -0.51
CA CYS A 30 -6.63 -8.08 0.28
C CYS A 30 -6.11 -9.33 -0.45
N ASP A 31 -6.36 -9.47 -1.76
CA ASP A 31 -5.83 -10.58 -2.56
C ASP A 31 -4.30 -10.61 -2.60
N LEU A 32 -3.65 -9.43 -2.64
CA LEU A 32 -2.19 -9.30 -2.56
C LEU A 32 -1.67 -9.87 -1.24
N LEU A 33 -2.30 -9.49 -0.13
CA LEU A 33 -1.90 -9.86 1.23
C LEU A 33 -2.49 -11.19 1.73
N ALA A 34 -3.19 -11.93 0.87
CA ALA A 34 -3.89 -13.16 1.20
C ALA A 34 -4.93 -13.00 2.35
N LEU A 35 -5.56 -11.83 2.41
CA LEU A 35 -6.64 -11.50 3.34
C LEU A 35 -8.00 -11.83 2.72
N GLN A 36 -8.96 -12.21 3.56
CA GLN A 36 -10.36 -12.30 3.15
C GLN A 36 -11.03 -10.93 3.28
N VAL A 37 -11.94 -10.62 2.36
CA VAL A 37 -12.73 -9.39 2.39
C VAL A 37 -14.15 -9.68 1.92
N ASP A 38 -15.13 -9.19 2.67
CA ASP A 38 -16.51 -9.13 2.23
C ASP A 38 -16.72 -7.77 1.55
N LEU A 39 -17.07 -7.78 0.27
CA LEU A 39 -17.26 -6.56 -0.51
C LEU A 39 -18.60 -5.88 -0.21
N ASP A 40 -19.55 -6.59 0.41
CA ASP A 40 -20.84 -6.02 0.80
C ASP A 40 -20.70 -5.13 2.05
N ASP A 41 -19.68 -5.38 2.88
CA ASP A 41 -19.33 -4.58 4.07
C ASP A 41 -18.50 -3.32 3.75
N ILE A 42 -18.19 -3.06 2.48
CA ILE A 42 -17.39 -1.90 2.06
C ILE A 42 -18.31 -0.75 1.66
N GLU A 43 -18.18 0.35 2.39
CA GLU A 43 -18.88 1.60 2.14
C GLU A 43 -17.89 2.74 1.89
N SER A 44 -18.22 3.57 0.88
CA SER A 44 -17.50 4.79 0.58
C SER A 44 -17.53 5.79 1.75
N PRO A 45 -16.49 6.63 1.93
CA PRO A 45 -15.42 6.88 0.97
C PRO A 45 -14.14 6.10 1.26
N VAL A 46 -14.05 5.45 2.42
CA VAL A 46 -12.81 4.85 2.89
C VAL A 46 -12.97 3.41 3.35
N TYR A 47 -11.94 2.62 3.09
CA TYR A 47 -11.81 1.24 3.57
C TYR A 47 -10.46 1.06 4.24
N ASN A 48 -10.47 0.54 5.48
CA ASN A 48 -9.24 0.20 6.18
C ASN A 48 -8.86 -1.25 5.91
N VAL A 49 -7.77 -1.47 5.18
CA VAL A 49 -7.23 -2.81 4.95
C VAL A 49 -6.74 -3.36 6.29
N PRO A 50 -7.10 -4.60 6.68
CA PRO A 50 -6.78 -5.15 8.00
C PRO A 50 -5.33 -5.64 8.08
N VAL A 51 -4.38 -4.71 7.86
CA VAL A 51 -2.95 -4.94 8.00
C VAL A 51 -2.56 -5.07 9.47
N THR A 52 -1.52 -5.86 9.76
CA THR A 52 -0.95 -5.98 11.10
C THR A 52 0.13 -4.92 11.34
N GLY A 53 0.18 -4.36 12.55
CA GLY A 53 1.21 -3.40 12.94
C GLY A 53 0.62 -2.16 13.60
N THR A 54 1.44 -1.12 13.74
CA THR A 54 1.04 0.16 14.35
C THR A 54 0.58 1.20 13.34
N THR A 55 0.87 1.01 12.06
CA THR A 55 0.51 1.92 10.96
C THR A 55 -0.67 1.35 10.18
N SER A 56 -1.75 2.11 10.03
CA SER A 56 -2.91 1.71 9.24
C SER A 56 -2.70 1.91 7.73
N LEU A 57 -3.43 1.14 6.92
CA LEU A 57 -3.55 1.35 5.49
C LEU A 57 -5.02 1.64 5.14
N THR A 58 -5.28 2.85 4.68
CA THR A 58 -6.63 3.33 4.35
C THR A 58 -6.71 3.58 2.85
N LEU A 59 -7.66 2.95 2.16
CA LEU A 59 -8.04 3.26 0.79
C LEU A 59 -9.09 4.37 0.80
N ASP A 60 -8.99 5.34 -0.11
CA ASP A 60 -9.89 6.50 -0.19
C ASP A 60 -10.31 6.74 -1.65
N ASP A 61 -11.62 6.65 -1.91
CA ASP A 61 -12.21 6.79 -3.24
C ASP A 61 -12.64 8.22 -3.60
N HIS A 62 -12.51 9.17 -2.67
CA HIS A 62 -12.89 10.57 -2.86
C HIS A 62 -14.33 10.81 -3.36
N THR A 63 -15.26 9.87 -3.13
CA THR A 63 -16.66 10.00 -3.59
C THR A 63 -17.39 11.26 -3.09
N PHE A 64 -16.89 11.91 -2.04
CA PHE A 64 -17.42 13.18 -1.54
C PHE A 64 -16.74 14.43 -2.11
N ASP A 65 -15.67 14.30 -2.89
CA ASP A 65 -14.98 15.41 -3.54
C ASP A 65 -15.18 15.37 -5.07
N PRO A 66 -16.14 16.14 -5.61
CA PRO A 66 -16.41 16.15 -7.05
C PRO A 66 -15.30 16.80 -7.89
N TYR A 67 -14.31 17.43 -7.26
CA TYR A 67 -13.17 18.06 -7.94
C TYR A 67 -11.90 17.22 -7.88
N TYR A 68 -11.93 16.09 -7.17
CA TYR A 68 -10.79 15.21 -7.06
C TYR A 68 -10.36 14.67 -8.44
N LYS A 69 -9.04 14.62 -8.66
CA LYS A 69 -8.44 14.03 -9.85
C LYS A 69 -7.32 13.09 -9.43
N HIS A 70 -7.53 11.80 -9.67
CA HIS A 70 -6.52 10.80 -9.39
C HIS A 70 -5.29 11.03 -10.28
N THR A 71 -4.13 11.30 -9.65
CA THR A 71 -2.85 11.52 -10.32
C THR A 71 -1.76 10.77 -9.55
N PRO A 72 -1.53 9.48 -9.85
CA PRO A 72 -0.61 8.66 -9.08
C PRO A 72 0.84 9.10 -9.29
N SER A 73 1.64 8.97 -8.23
CA SER A 73 3.09 9.18 -8.28
C SER A 73 3.80 7.99 -8.91
N LEU A 74 4.85 8.24 -9.70
CA LEU A 74 5.75 7.19 -10.21
C LEU A 74 6.70 6.65 -9.12
N SER A 75 6.79 7.33 -7.99
CA SER A 75 7.58 6.90 -6.82
C SER A 75 6.71 6.07 -5.87
N PRO A 76 7.30 5.07 -5.17
CA PRO A 76 6.57 4.27 -4.22
C PRO A 76 6.01 5.13 -3.08
N ILE A 77 4.72 4.95 -2.77
CA ILE A 77 4.03 5.72 -1.73
C ILE A 77 4.14 5.10 -0.33
N PHE A 78 4.37 3.79 -0.25
CA PHE A 78 4.72 3.06 0.96
C PHE A 78 5.39 1.73 0.57
N ASN A 79 5.79 0.93 1.57
CA ASN A 79 6.29 -0.43 1.34
C ASN A 79 5.53 -1.49 2.16
N PHE A 80 5.43 -2.69 1.60
CA PHE A 80 5.11 -3.90 2.34
C PHE A 80 6.39 -4.68 2.63
N TYR A 81 6.41 -5.28 3.83
CA TYR A 81 7.50 -6.12 4.27
C TYR A 81 7.47 -7.51 3.60
N ALA A 82 8.60 -7.92 3.03
CA ALA A 82 8.84 -9.21 2.43
C ALA A 82 10.13 -9.82 3.01
N PRO A 83 10.04 -10.72 4.01
CA PRO A 83 11.22 -11.28 4.67
C PRO A 83 12.14 -12.04 3.70
N ASP A 84 11.55 -12.73 2.71
CA ASP A 84 12.25 -13.29 1.55
C ASP A 84 11.80 -12.53 0.30
N ILE A 85 12.71 -11.73 -0.26
CA ILE A 85 12.41 -10.89 -1.42
C ILE A 85 12.26 -11.69 -2.71
N ASP A 86 12.95 -12.83 -2.84
CA ASP A 86 12.91 -13.65 -4.05
C ASP A 86 11.59 -14.43 -4.12
N GLU A 87 11.14 -14.97 -2.97
CA GLU A 87 9.83 -15.60 -2.85
C GLU A 87 8.71 -14.59 -3.16
N ALA A 88 8.78 -13.40 -2.58
CA ALA A 88 7.80 -12.34 -2.83
C ALA A 88 7.76 -11.93 -4.31
N TYR A 89 8.91 -11.82 -4.96
CA TYR A 89 8.99 -11.49 -6.38
C TYR A 89 8.36 -12.57 -7.27
N GLN A 90 8.56 -13.85 -6.98
CA GLN A 90 7.87 -14.95 -7.70
C GLN A 90 6.37 -14.96 -7.44
N TYR A 91 5.94 -14.67 -6.21
CA TYR A 91 4.53 -14.56 -5.83
C TYR A 91 3.81 -13.47 -6.66
N ILE A 92 4.42 -12.29 -6.79
CA ILE A 92 3.91 -11.18 -7.61
C ILE A 92 3.82 -11.58 -9.08
N LYS A 93 4.86 -12.22 -9.64
CA LYS A 93 4.83 -12.73 -11.03
C LYS A 93 3.70 -13.73 -11.26
N LYS A 94 3.49 -14.67 -10.34
CA LYS A 94 2.42 -15.67 -10.43
C LYS A 94 1.03 -15.03 -10.43
N LYS A 95 0.84 -13.96 -9.65
CA LYS A 95 -0.39 -13.15 -9.64
C LYS A 95 -0.56 -12.27 -10.86
N ARG A 96 0.46 -12.17 -11.73
CA ARG A 96 0.48 -11.28 -12.91
C ARG A 96 0.28 -9.81 -12.55
N ILE A 97 0.75 -9.42 -11.38
CA ILE A 97 0.79 -8.01 -10.97
C ILE A 97 1.93 -7.33 -11.73
N LYS A 98 1.69 -6.10 -12.19
CA LYS A 98 2.65 -5.33 -12.96
C LYS A 98 3.83 -4.93 -12.07
N ILE A 99 5.02 -5.37 -12.44
CA ILE A 99 6.29 -4.92 -11.85
C ILE A 99 6.76 -3.72 -12.66
N VAL A 100 6.88 -2.56 -11.99
CA VAL A 100 7.31 -1.29 -12.62
C VAL A 100 8.77 -0.98 -12.37
N ARG A 101 9.38 -1.64 -11.38
CA ARG A 101 10.81 -1.62 -11.12
C ARG A 101 11.26 -3.01 -10.75
N GLU A 102 12.22 -3.54 -11.49
CA GLU A 102 12.81 -4.84 -11.23
C GLU A 102 13.55 -4.88 -9.89
N ILE A 103 13.84 -6.08 -9.40
CA ILE A 103 14.51 -6.25 -8.11
C ILE A 103 15.89 -5.60 -8.10
N GLU A 104 16.12 -4.81 -7.06
CA GLU A 104 17.38 -4.16 -6.75
C GLU A 104 17.89 -4.59 -5.38
N ARG A 105 19.22 -4.60 -5.24
CA ARG A 105 19.91 -5.07 -4.04
C ARG A 105 21.05 -4.13 -3.68
N VAL A 106 21.05 -3.63 -2.45
CA VAL A 106 22.09 -2.76 -1.89
C VAL A 106 22.41 -3.23 -0.48
N GLY A 107 23.59 -3.81 -0.30
CA GLY A 107 23.95 -4.47 0.96
C GLY A 107 22.99 -5.62 1.27
N ASP A 108 22.45 -5.64 2.49
CA ASP A 108 21.47 -6.64 2.95
C ASP A 108 20.01 -6.26 2.61
N THR A 109 19.80 -5.08 2.00
CA THR A 109 18.48 -4.57 1.62
C THR A 109 18.19 -4.90 0.16
N ALA A 110 16.97 -5.36 -0.09
CA ALA A 110 16.47 -5.65 -1.41
C ALA A 110 15.01 -5.24 -1.55
N TRP A 111 14.65 -4.71 -2.72
CA TRP A 111 13.31 -4.26 -3.00
C TRP A 111 12.99 -4.35 -4.50
N PHE A 112 11.70 -4.30 -4.81
CA PHE A 112 11.18 -4.07 -6.16
C PHE A 112 9.87 -3.27 -6.04
N ASN A 113 9.38 -2.73 -7.15
CA ASN A 113 8.14 -1.95 -7.12
C ASN A 113 7.08 -2.57 -8.03
N ILE A 114 5.85 -2.59 -7.51
CA ILE A 114 4.64 -3.01 -8.22
C ILE A 114 3.70 -1.83 -8.40
N GLU A 115 2.75 -1.98 -9.32
CA GLU A 115 1.69 -1.01 -9.57
C GLU A 115 0.33 -1.64 -9.26
N ASP A 116 -0.49 -0.92 -8.50
CA ASP A 116 -1.89 -1.28 -8.27
C ASP A 116 -2.78 -0.90 -9.48
N PRO A 117 -4.07 -1.30 -9.52
CA PRO A 117 -4.95 -1.00 -10.66
C PRO A 117 -5.16 0.48 -10.94
N ASP A 118 -4.94 1.34 -9.95
CA ASP A 118 -5.10 2.79 -10.03
C ASP A 118 -3.81 3.49 -10.49
N GLY A 119 -2.69 2.76 -10.56
CA GLY A 119 -1.40 3.29 -10.95
C GLY A 119 -0.52 3.69 -9.75
N ASN A 120 -0.96 3.45 -8.52
CA ASN A 120 -0.14 3.71 -7.34
C ASN A 120 1.03 2.73 -7.31
N VAL A 121 2.21 3.26 -7.04
CA VAL A 121 3.42 2.44 -6.92
C VAL A 121 3.59 1.99 -5.48
N VAL A 122 3.67 0.68 -5.27
CA VAL A 122 3.90 0.05 -3.96
C VAL A 122 5.27 -0.64 -3.99
N MET A 123 6.10 -0.38 -2.99
CA MET A 123 7.37 -1.07 -2.83
C MET A 123 7.16 -2.39 -2.06
N ILE A 124 7.84 -3.45 -2.49
CA ILE A 124 7.99 -4.68 -1.70
C ILE A 124 9.44 -4.73 -1.25
N CYS A 125 9.70 -4.76 0.06
CA CYS A 125 11.01 -4.56 0.65
C CYS A 125 11.27 -5.53 1.81
N ASN A 126 12.52 -5.98 1.99
CA ASN A 126 12.92 -6.87 3.08
C ASN A 126 13.36 -6.16 4.37
N CYS A 127 13.18 -4.84 4.48
CA CYS A 127 13.49 -4.04 5.66
C CYS A 127 12.55 -2.85 5.83
#